data_AF-A0A9W4W1I5-F1
#
_entry.id   AF-A0A9W4W1I5-F1
#
_cell.length_a   1.000
_cell.length_b   1.000
_cell.length_c   1.000
_cell.angle_alpha   90.00
_cell.angle_beta   90.00
_cell.angle_gamma   90.00
#
_symmetry.space_group_name_H-M   'P 1'
#
loop_
_entity.id
_entity.type
_entity.pdbx_description
1 polymer ?
#
loop_
_entity_poly.entity_id
_entity_poly.type
_entity_poly.pdbx_seq_one_letter_code
_entity_poly.pdbx_strand_id
1 'polypeptide(L)'
;MSSSTRNAPRSYGPDDDPLQKRVYDWERACVDSRARPEIMSREQCASFIRLVVRSRPISVRSLRFTATGDCYATPAGLISIADWGRTKHTILHELAHLVTFDAVAGGEPAHGESFVLAVIELYAEFLGLDVQDLSRSAQVFGVLTEKGAARLVRKAPSVPYCDLDW
;
A
#
# COMPACT_ATOMS: atom_id res chain seq x y z
N MET A 1 -8.98 -11.11 -42.83
CA MET A 1 -9.67 -11.24 -41.52
C MET A 1 -8.63 -10.98 -40.43
N SER A 2 -8.46 -9.71 -40.05
CA SER A 2 -7.48 -9.32 -39.03
C SER A 2 -8.16 -9.34 -37.66
N SER A 3 -7.82 -10.32 -36.84
CA SER A 3 -8.28 -10.41 -35.46
C SER A 3 -7.48 -9.42 -34.61
N SER A 4 -8.13 -8.32 -34.24
CA SER A 4 -7.58 -7.30 -33.35
C SER A 4 -7.70 -7.79 -31.90
N THR A 5 -6.61 -8.32 -31.35
CA THR A 5 -6.48 -8.58 -29.92
C THR A 5 -6.30 -7.24 -29.20
N ARG A 6 -7.37 -6.79 -28.54
CA ARG A 6 -7.39 -5.61 -27.69
C ARG A 6 -6.36 -5.78 -26.57
N ASN A 7 -5.35 -4.94 -26.56
CA ASN A 7 -4.51 -4.72 -25.40
C ASN A 7 -5.42 -4.26 -24.25
N ALA A 8 -5.43 -5.00 -23.15
CA ALA A 8 -5.90 -4.47 -21.88
C ALA A 8 -5.05 -3.23 -21.56
N PRO A 9 -5.64 -2.15 -21.02
CA PRO A 9 -4.87 -0.99 -20.61
C PRO A 9 -3.80 -1.46 -19.63
N ARG A 10 -2.54 -1.27 -20.04
CA ARG A 10 -1.38 -1.34 -19.14
C ARG A 10 -1.67 -0.41 -17.96
N SER A 11 -1.14 -0.78 -16.79
CA SER A 11 -1.06 0.05 -15.59
C SER A 11 -1.02 1.54 -15.95
N TYR A 12 -1.80 2.36 -15.24
CA TYR A 12 -1.58 3.81 -15.22
C TYR A 12 -0.07 4.03 -15.05
N GLY A 13 0.56 4.53 -16.11
CA GLY A 13 2.01 4.50 -16.25
C GLY A 13 2.71 5.51 -15.34
N PRO A 14 4.03 5.38 -15.16
CA PRO A 14 4.84 6.28 -14.32
C PRO A 14 4.87 7.75 -14.77
N ASP A 15 4.32 8.09 -15.94
CA ASP A 15 4.40 9.44 -16.51
C ASP A 15 3.40 10.45 -15.90
N ASP A 16 2.38 10.00 -15.15
CA ASP A 16 1.37 10.86 -14.50
C ASP A 16 1.36 10.76 -12.96
N ASP A 17 2.41 10.19 -12.36
CA ASP A 17 2.55 10.13 -10.90
C ASP A 17 3.71 10.99 -10.37
N PRO A 18 3.50 12.30 -10.16
CA PRO A 18 4.56 13.18 -9.67
C PRO A 18 4.99 12.88 -8.22
N LEU A 19 4.24 12.05 -7.49
CA LEU A 19 4.49 11.76 -6.08
C LEU A 19 5.16 10.41 -5.86
N GLN A 20 5.11 9.49 -6.83
CA GLN A 20 5.67 8.14 -6.74
C GLN A 20 7.10 8.13 -6.16
N LYS A 21 8.01 8.93 -6.75
CA LYS A 21 9.40 8.96 -6.27
C LYS A 21 9.49 9.39 -4.80
N ARG A 22 8.72 10.40 -4.40
CA ARG A 22 8.75 10.92 -3.02
C ARG A 22 8.17 9.91 -2.03
N VAL A 23 7.12 9.19 -2.42
CA VAL A 23 6.56 8.11 -1.60
C VAL A 23 7.57 6.98 -1.42
N TYR A 24 8.23 6.54 -2.48
CA TYR A 24 9.30 5.53 -2.36
C TYR A 24 10.49 6.02 -1.53
N ASP A 25 10.89 7.29 -1.66
CA ASP A 25 11.95 7.85 -0.81
C ASP A 25 11.52 7.88 0.67
N TRP A 26 10.26 8.23 0.95
CA TRP A 26 9.68 8.23 2.30
C TRP A 26 9.58 6.82 2.89
N GLU A 27 8.99 5.87 2.16
CA GLU A 27 8.86 4.48 2.59
C GLU A 27 10.24 3.88 2.89
N ARG A 28 11.22 4.10 2.02
CA ARG A 28 12.59 3.62 2.23
C ARG A 28 13.22 4.19 3.50
N ALA A 29 13.05 5.49 3.74
CA ALA A 29 13.67 6.16 4.88
C ALA A 29 12.97 5.83 6.21
N CYS A 30 11.64 5.77 6.20
CA CYS A 30 10.82 5.81 7.40
C CYS A 30 10.06 4.51 7.70
N VAL A 31 9.83 3.67 6.69
CA VAL A 31 9.06 2.42 6.83
C VAL A 31 10.00 1.21 6.76
N ASP A 32 10.74 1.03 5.67
CA ASP A 32 11.61 -0.14 5.44
C ASP A 32 12.64 -0.32 6.56
N SER A 33 13.25 0.78 7.02
CA SER A 33 14.24 0.79 8.10
C SER A 33 13.68 0.26 9.43
N ARG A 34 12.36 0.37 9.64
CA ARG A 34 11.65 -0.06 10.86
C ARG A 34 10.98 -1.42 10.70
N ALA A 35 10.49 -1.72 9.49
CA ALA A 35 9.71 -2.92 9.19
C ALA A 35 10.53 -4.21 9.13
N ARG A 36 11.88 -4.13 9.03
CA ARG A 36 12.79 -5.29 8.93
C ARG A 36 12.30 -6.31 7.90
N PRO A 37 12.33 -5.97 6.60
CA PRO A 37 11.66 -6.75 5.57
C PRO A 37 12.20 -8.18 5.48
N GLU A 38 11.38 -9.15 5.87
CA GLU A 38 11.61 -10.56 5.63
C GLU A 38 10.94 -10.99 4.31
N ILE A 39 11.67 -11.72 3.47
CA ILE A 39 11.14 -12.32 2.26
C ILE A 39 10.28 -13.54 2.62
N MET A 40 8.97 -13.40 2.45
CA MET A 40 7.98 -14.42 2.73
C MET A 40 7.89 -15.46 1.60
N SER A 41 7.51 -16.68 1.94
CA SER A 41 7.05 -17.69 0.98
C SER A 41 5.76 -17.22 0.28
N ARG A 42 5.47 -17.79 -0.89
CA ARG A 42 4.23 -17.46 -1.64
C ARG A 42 2.96 -17.77 -0.82
N GLU A 43 3.00 -18.82 0.00
CA GLU A 43 1.93 -19.22 0.90
C GLU A 43 1.76 -18.25 2.08
N GLN A 44 2.88 -17.76 2.64
CA GLN A 44 2.87 -16.71 3.66
C GLN A 44 2.29 -15.40 3.09
N CYS A 45 2.69 -15.00 1.88
CA CYS A 45 2.10 -13.84 1.19
C CYS A 45 0.57 -13.99 1.02
N ALA A 46 0.12 -15.15 0.51
CA ALA A 46 -1.31 -15.40 0.33
C ALA A 46 -2.09 -15.39 1.66
N SER A 47 -1.50 -15.95 2.72
CA SER A 47 -2.09 -15.97 4.06
C SER A 47 -2.17 -14.57 4.66
N PHE A 48 -1.13 -13.77 4.48
CA PHE A 48 -1.08 -12.38 4.94
C PHE A 48 -2.11 -11.51 4.19
N ILE A 49 -2.22 -11.64 2.87
CA ILE A 49 -3.25 -10.93 2.09
C ILE A 49 -4.65 -11.28 2.59
N ARG A 50 -4.94 -12.56 2.86
CA ARG A 50 -6.24 -12.97 3.43
C ARG A 50 -6.50 -12.38 4.81
N LEU A 51 -5.47 -12.23 5.65
CA LEU A 51 -5.59 -11.58 6.95
C LEU A 51 -6.01 -10.11 6.78
N VAL A 52 -5.30 -9.36 5.92
CA VAL A 52 -5.58 -7.93 5.68
C VAL A 52 -6.98 -7.76 5.05
N VAL A 53 -7.33 -8.56 4.04
CA VAL A 53 -8.64 -8.51 3.37
C VAL A 53 -9.81 -8.86 4.32
N ARG A 54 -9.59 -9.64 5.38
CA ARG A 54 -10.63 -9.91 6.40
C ARG A 54 -10.89 -8.72 7.31
N SER A 55 -9.89 -7.89 7.55
CA SER A 55 -9.98 -6.71 8.43
C SER A 55 -10.54 -5.47 7.74
N ARG A 56 -10.49 -5.41 6.40
CA ARG A 56 -10.80 -4.22 5.61
C ARG A 56 -11.62 -4.55 4.36
N PRO A 57 -12.44 -3.61 3.86
CA PRO A 57 -13.22 -3.81 2.64
C PRO A 57 -12.35 -3.73 1.37
N ILE A 58 -11.36 -4.63 1.24
CA ILE A 58 -10.45 -4.72 0.10
C ILE A 58 -10.81 -5.95 -0.73
N SER A 59 -11.04 -5.80 -2.03
CA SER A 59 -11.36 -6.94 -2.91
C SER A 59 -10.13 -7.39 -3.70
N VAL A 60 -9.55 -8.53 -3.31
CA VAL A 60 -8.48 -9.20 -4.07
C VAL A 60 -9.10 -10.36 -4.84
N ARG A 61 -9.09 -10.28 -6.17
CA ARG A 61 -9.61 -11.33 -7.07
C ARG A 61 -8.54 -12.32 -7.51
N SER A 62 -7.30 -11.88 -7.66
CA SER A 62 -6.20 -12.72 -8.12
C SER A 62 -4.88 -12.27 -7.52
N LEU A 63 -4.03 -13.24 -7.21
CA LEU A 63 -2.65 -13.03 -6.78
C LEU A 63 -1.72 -13.78 -7.74
N ARG A 64 -0.72 -13.07 -8.26
CA ARG A 64 0.30 -13.64 -9.14
C ARG A 64 1.68 -13.34 -8.58
N PHE A 65 2.61 -14.27 -8.84
CA PHE A 65 4.02 -14.10 -8.51
C PHE A 65 4.84 -14.12 -9.79
N THR A 66 5.78 -13.19 -9.90
CA THR A 66 6.71 -13.10 -11.03
C THR A 66 8.15 -13.24 -10.54
N ALA A 67 9.03 -13.81 -11.35
CA ALA A 67 10.44 -13.93 -10.97
C ALA A 67 11.14 -12.56 -10.88
N THR A 68 10.75 -11.63 -11.75
CA THR A 68 11.31 -10.28 -11.88
C THR A 68 10.20 -9.27 -12.18
N GLY A 69 10.58 -7.99 -12.31
CA GLY A 69 9.70 -6.89 -12.66
C GLY A 69 9.16 -6.14 -11.44
N ASP A 70 8.24 -5.23 -11.70
CA ASP A 70 7.60 -4.39 -10.69
C ASP A 70 6.46 -5.13 -9.99
N CYS A 71 6.24 -4.79 -8.73
CA CYS A 71 4.99 -5.12 -8.06
C CYS A 71 3.93 -4.12 -8.50
N TYR A 72 2.69 -4.58 -8.66
CA TYR A 72 1.59 -3.70 -9.03
C TYR A 72 0.24 -4.31 -8.66
N ALA A 73 -0.74 -3.45 -8.47
CA ALA A 73 -2.14 -3.79 -8.38
C ALA A 73 -2.94 -3.26 -9.57
N THR A 74 -4.10 -3.86 -9.86
CA THR A 74 -5.00 -3.38 -10.92
C THR A 74 -6.41 -3.10 -10.39
N PRO A 75 -7.19 -2.22 -11.04
CA PRO A 75 -8.57 -1.95 -10.65
C PRO A 75 -9.48 -3.19 -10.65
N ALA A 76 -9.11 -4.24 -11.39
CA ALA A 76 -9.83 -5.51 -11.41
C ALA A 76 -9.53 -6.39 -10.17
N GLY A 77 -8.72 -5.93 -9.21
CA GLY A 77 -8.35 -6.67 -8.00
C GLY A 77 -7.27 -7.73 -8.23
N LEU A 78 -6.44 -7.58 -9.27
CA LEU A 78 -5.21 -8.37 -9.42
C LEU A 78 -4.09 -7.71 -8.62
N ILE A 79 -3.34 -8.51 -7.87
CA ILE A 79 -2.05 -8.14 -7.30
C ILE A 79 -0.97 -9.01 -7.95
N SER A 80 0.09 -8.39 -8.45
CA SER A 80 1.30 -9.04 -8.95
C SER A 80 2.47 -8.69 -8.04
N ILE A 81 3.10 -9.70 -7.45
CA ILE A 81 4.26 -9.53 -6.56
C ILE A 81 5.48 -10.19 -7.18
N ALA A 82 6.53 -9.42 -7.42
CA ALA A 82 7.81 -9.98 -7.82
C ALA A 82 8.46 -10.76 -6.67
N ASP A 83 9.29 -11.77 -6.96
CA ASP A 83 9.87 -12.64 -5.93
C ASP A 83 10.73 -11.86 -4.92
N TRP A 84 11.33 -10.72 -5.32
CA TRP A 84 12.04 -9.79 -4.44
C TRP A 84 11.11 -8.93 -3.57
N GLY A 85 9.88 -8.70 -4.01
CA GLY A 85 8.87 -7.87 -3.34
C GLY A 85 7.94 -8.66 -2.42
N ARG A 86 8.30 -9.90 -2.05
CA ARG A 86 7.50 -10.75 -1.15
C ARG A 86 7.66 -10.33 0.32
N THR A 87 7.45 -9.06 0.61
CA THR A 87 7.51 -8.51 1.96
C THR A 87 6.13 -8.05 2.40
N LYS A 88 5.89 -7.94 3.71
CA LYS A 88 4.63 -7.35 4.21
C LYS A 88 4.48 -5.91 3.73
N HIS A 89 5.57 -5.14 3.74
CA HIS A 89 5.61 -3.75 3.28
C HIS A 89 5.09 -3.60 1.85
N THR A 90 5.68 -4.32 0.89
CA THR A 90 5.28 -4.27 -0.51
C THR A 90 3.84 -4.76 -0.70
N ILE A 91 3.41 -5.81 -0.01
CA ILE A 91 2.02 -6.28 -0.10
C ILE A 91 1.03 -5.23 0.38
N LEU A 92 1.31 -4.56 1.50
CA LEU A 92 0.44 -3.50 2.03
C LEU A 92 0.42 -2.28 1.11
N HIS A 93 1.54 -1.94 0.47
CA HIS A 93 1.63 -0.92 -0.57
C HIS A 93 0.68 -1.24 -1.75
N GLU A 94 0.76 -2.47 -2.30
CA GLU A 94 -0.13 -2.87 -3.39
C GLU A 94 -1.61 -2.93 -2.98
N LEU A 95 -1.88 -3.32 -1.73
CA LEU A 95 -3.25 -3.30 -1.19
C LEU A 95 -3.77 -1.86 -0.99
N ALA A 96 -2.90 -0.89 -0.71
CA ALA A 96 -3.26 0.53 -0.65
C ALA A 96 -3.75 1.03 -2.02
N HIS A 97 -3.14 0.61 -3.13
CA HIS A 97 -3.66 0.94 -4.47
C HIS A 97 -5.07 0.39 -4.70
N LEU A 98 -5.38 -0.83 -4.24
CA LEU A 98 -6.71 -1.42 -4.41
C LEU A 98 -7.82 -0.59 -3.75
N VAL A 99 -7.52 0.10 -2.64
CA VAL A 99 -8.51 0.92 -1.93
C VAL A 99 -8.62 2.35 -2.46
N THR A 100 -7.69 2.79 -3.30
CA THR A 100 -7.63 4.19 -3.76
C THR A 100 -7.90 4.37 -5.25
N PHE A 101 -8.19 3.30 -6.00
CA PHE A 101 -8.52 3.44 -7.42
C PHE A 101 -9.69 4.37 -7.72
N ASP A 102 -10.69 4.47 -6.84
CA ASP A 102 -11.79 5.42 -7.02
C ASP A 102 -11.32 6.88 -6.93
N ALA A 103 -10.36 7.16 -6.05
CA ALA A 103 -9.77 8.48 -5.93
C ALA A 103 -8.90 8.83 -7.15
N VAL A 104 -8.16 7.84 -7.66
CA VAL A 104 -7.39 7.96 -8.91
C VAL A 104 -8.31 8.21 -10.10
N ALA A 105 -9.42 7.47 -10.20
CA ALA A 105 -10.45 7.70 -11.21
C ALA A 105 -11.09 9.11 -11.09
N GLY A 106 -11.09 9.68 -9.89
CA GLY A 106 -11.48 11.07 -9.61
C GLY A 106 -10.42 12.13 -9.95
N GLY A 107 -9.25 11.73 -10.45
CA GLY A 107 -8.17 12.64 -10.87
C GLY A 107 -7.04 12.80 -9.86
N GLU A 108 -6.99 12.00 -8.79
CA GLU A 108 -5.86 11.98 -7.87
C GLU A 108 -4.66 11.19 -8.45
N PRO A 109 -3.41 11.58 -8.18
CA PRO A 109 -2.25 10.73 -8.49
C PRO A 109 -2.35 9.35 -7.81
N ALA A 110 -1.76 8.31 -8.41
CA ALA A 110 -1.81 6.96 -7.86
C ALA A 110 -1.13 6.84 -6.48
N HIS A 111 -0.09 7.64 -6.23
CA HIS A 111 0.56 7.85 -4.94
C HIS A 111 0.15 9.18 -4.27
N GLY A 112 -1.10 9.62 -4.49
CA GLY A 112 -1.68 10.80 -3.88
C GLY A 112 -1.94 10.70 -2.38
N GLU A 113 -2.54 11.74 -1.81
CA GLU A 113 -2.88 11.83 -0.39
C GLU A 113 -3.80 10.68 0.08
N SER A 114 -4.80 10.28 -0.70
CA SER A 114 -5.67 9.14 -0.38
C SER A 114 -4.86 7.85 -0.27
N PHE A 115 -3.88 7.66 -1.16
CA PHE A 115 -2.98 6.50 -1.12
C PHE A 115 -2.12 6.53 0.14
N VAL A 116 -1.49 7.67 0.43
CA VAL A 116 -0.62 7.82 1.61
C VAL A 116 -1.40 7.61 2.90
N LEU A 117 -2.64 8.10 2.98
CA LEU A 117 -3.51 7.84 4.14
C LEU A 117 -3.82 6.35 4.28
N ALA A 118 -4.21 5.68 3.19
CA ALA A 118 -4.53 4.26 3.21
C ALA A 118 -3.31 3.42 3.63
N VAL A 119 -2.13 3.73 3.08
CA VAL A 119 -0.92 2.97 3.35
C VAL A 119 -0.41 3.17 4.78
N ILE A 120 -0.52 4.40 5.34
CA ILE A 120 -0.20 4.65 6.75
C ILE A 120 -1.11 3.84 7.68
N GLU A 121 -2.41 3.82 7.41
CA GLU A 121 -3.34 3.04 8.24
C GLU A 121 -3.03 1.54 8.18
N LEU A 122 -2.65 1.02 7.00
CA LEU A 122 -2.25 -0.38 6.81
C LEU A 122 -0.93 -0.70 7.52
N TYR A 123 0.09 0.18 7.41
CA TYR A 123 1.36 0.00 8.10
C TYR A 123 1.22 0.06 9.60
N ALA A 124 0.42 0.98 10.12
CA ALA A 124 0.18 1.05 11.56
C ALA A 124 -0.47 -0.22 12.10
N GLU A 125 -1.50 -0.72 11.40
CA GLU A 125 -2.22 -1.91 11.83
C GLU A 125 -1.39 -3.20 11.70
N PHE A 126 -0.69 -3.40 10.58
CA PHE A 126 -0.07 -4.69 10.26
C PHE A 126 1.44 -4.76 10.48
N LEU A 127 2.10 -3.62 10.56
CA LEU A 127 3.54 -3.52 10.89
C LEU A 127 3.77 -2.95 12.30
N GLY A 128 2.72 -2.51 13.01
CA GLY A 128 2.82 -1.95 14.35
C GLY A 128 3.56 -0.62 14.40
N LEU A 129 3.57 0.13 13.29
CA LEU A 129 4.22 1.44 13.21
C LEU A 129 3.33 2.53 13.79
N ASP A 130 3.92 3.50 14.48
CA ASP A 130 3.15 4.60 15.06
C ASP A 130 2.57 5.53 13.98
N VAL A 131 1.25 5.75 14.04
CA VAL A 131 0.51 6.56 13.06
C VAL A 131 1.00 8.01 13.07
N GLN A 132 1.35 8.57 14.23
CA GLN A 132 1.77 9.97 14.34
C GLN A 132 3.17 10.17 13.76
N ASP A 133 4.07 9.22 13.98
CA ASP A 133 5.40 9.19 13.37
C ASP A 133 5.32 9.05 11.84
N LEU A 134 4.49 8.13 11.34
CA LEU A 134 4.27 7.94 9.91
C LEU A 134 3.66 9.19 9.28
N SER A 135 2.64 9.77 9.91
CA SER A 135 2.01 11.02 9.47
C SER A 135 3.01 12.17 9.41
N ARG A 136 3.77 12.40 10.50
CA ARG A 136 4.76 13.47 10.58
C ARG A 136 5.86 13.31 9.53
N SER A 137 6.38 12.09 9.37
CA SER A 137 7.42 11.83 8.36
C SER A 137 6.88 12.01 6.94
N ALA A 138 5.66 11.56 6.65
CA ALA A 138 5.02 11.77 5.35
C ALA A 138 4.84 13.27 5.02
N GLN A 139 4.54 14.09 6.03
CA GLN A 139 4.49 15.55 5.88
C GLN A 139 5.87 16.15 5.55
N VAL A 140 6.93 15.69 6.22
CA VAL A 140 8.31 16.15 5.97
C VAL A 140 8.76 15.83 4.54
N PHE A 141 8.38 14.66 4.02
CA PHE A 141 8.65 14.28 2.63
C PHE A 141 7.71 14.94 1.61
N GLY A 142 6.73 15.72 2.07
CA GLY A 142 5.78 16.42 1.22
C GLY A 142 4.83 15.49 0.45
N VAL A 143 4.52 14.32 1.02
CA VAL A 143 3.57 13.34 0.45
C VAL A 143 2.23 13.31 1.20
N LEU A 144 2.14 14.03 2.32
CA LEU A 144 0.90 14.18 3.08
C LEU A 144 0.71 15.65 3.49
N THR A 145 -0.49 16.21 3.32
CA THR A 145 -0.79 17.57 3.78
C THR A 145 -1.15 17.58 5.26
N GLU A 146 -1.15 18.76 5.90
CA GLU A 146 -1.68 18.92 7.26
C GLU A 146 -3.14 18.49 7.39
N LYS A 147 -3.96 18.77 6.36
CA LYS A 147 -5.36 18.33 6.31
C LYS A 147 -5.46 16.81 6.25
N GLY A 148 -4.59 16.17 5.45
CA GLY A 148 -4.45 14.72 5.41
C GLY A 148 -4.09 14.15 6.78
N ALA A 149 -3.02 14.64 7.40
CA ALA A 149 -2.56 14.22 8.72
C ALA A 149 -3.67 14.31 9.79
N ALA A 150 -4.47 15.36 9.79
CA ALA A 150 -5.59 15.52 10.72
C ALA A 150 -6.67 14.43 10.59
N ARG A 151 -6.78 13.75 9.43
CA ARG A 151 -7.72 12.62 9.23
C ARG A 151 -7.26 11.37 9.95
N LEU A 152 -5.94 11.17 10.09
CA LEU A 152 -5.36 10.01 10.78
C LEU A 152 -5.54 10.10 12.31
N VAL A 153 -5.42 11.31 12.86
CA VAL A 153 -5.61 11.57 14.31
C VAL A 153 -7.01 11.19 14.78
N ARG A 154 -8.04 11.41 13.96
CA ARG A 154 -9.43 11.12 14.30
C ARG A 154 -9.77 9.63 14.32
N LYS A 155 -8.92 8.79 13.73
CA LYS A 155 -9.17 7.36 13.52
C LYS A 155 -8.44 6.45 14.49
N ALA A 156 -7.51 6.96 15.30
CA ALA A 156 -6.83 6.15 16.30
C ALA A 156 -7.87 5.56 17.26
N PRO A 157 -8.07 4.22 17.28
CA PRO A 157 -8.88 3.63 18.32
C PRO A 157 -8.18 3.85 19.65
N SER A 158 -8.95 4.24 20.66
CA SER A 158 -8.58 4.02 22.06
C SER A 158 -8.48 2.51 22.27
N VAL A 159 -7.32 1.93 21.97
CA VAL A 159 -7.03 0.59 22.47
C VAL A 159 -6.85 0.77 23.98
N PRO A 160 -7.72 0.18 24.83
CA PRO A 160 -7.43 0.14 26.24
C PRO A 160 -6.13 -0.63 26.38
N TYR A 161 -5.17 -0.02 27.06
CA TYR A 161 -3.94 -0.66 27.47
C TYR A 161 -4.34 -1.81 28.41
N CYS A 162 -4.63 -2.99 27.85
CA CYS A 162 -4.74 -4.19 28.64
C CYS A 162 -3.30 -4.65 28.86
N ASP A 163 -2.87 -4.50 30.11
CA ASP A 163 -1.66 -5.09 30.67
C ASP A 163 -1.42 -6.49 30.09
N LEU A 164 -0.26 -6.68 29.49
CA LEU A 164 0.31 -8.01 29.28
C LEU A 164 1.74 -7.97 29.79
N ASP A 165 1.86 -8.18 31.10
CA ASP A 165 2.90 -9.06 31.63
C ASP A 165 2.82 -10.39 30.88
N TRP A 166 3.86 -10.77 30.12
CA TRP A 166 4.41 -12.13 29.92
C TRP A 166 5.71 -12.03 29.12
#